data_AF-A0A9E3CF57-F1
#
_entry.id   AF-A0A9E3CF57-F1
#
_cell.length_a   1.000
_cell.length_b   1.000
_cell.length_c   1.000
_cell.angle_alpha   90.00
_cell.angle_beta   90.00
_cell.angle_gamma   90.00
#
_symmetry.space_group_name_H-M   'P 1'
#
loop_
_entity.id
_entity.type
_entity.pdbx_description
1 polymer ?
#
loop_
_entity_poly.entity_id
_entity_poly.type
_entity_poly.pdbx_seq_one_letter_code
_entity_poly.pdbx_strand_id
1 'polypeptide(L)'
;MLSGKRTLVVLGVLLLAAAGLVATSSRAAHKGKAPQQTATPTPPQYQPPTIRLDSDAQVVTLCPDAESMSNPRVHLKAAGLSPEGKPLRYKWVVSGGRLDSYDGTDVVWDLSDAQPGVYNATVTVESGPVDNPLCTAFTSTKVVVRTCPPPRPVCPNVTINCPDVQQAGAPVTFTASISGGTPGATPVYNWVVSAGTIISGQGTPTITVDTAGLAGQAITATVEVAGYNLECRAQCQASVPAPPNPTKFDEVGEVSRDDEKARFDIFAIELQNSPGAQGYIIGYGGGNKRYGTGLQRAQRARDYIVTTRGIDASRIVVLDGGPRTTGSTQLWIVPAGATPPRP
;
A
#
# COMPACT_ATOMS: atom_id res chain seq x y z
N MET A 1 -35.27 55.90 3.10
CA MET A 1 -34.99 57.23 2.51
C MET A 1 -34.23 56.99 1.22
N LEU A 2 -34.92 56.68 0.11
CA LEU A 2 -35.27 57.60 -1.01
C LEU A 2 -34.12 58.57 -1.37
N SER A 3 -33.44 58.38 -2.50
CA SER A 3 -33.85 58.70 -3.90
C SER A 3 -33.53 60.16 -4.27
N GLY A 4 -32.82 60.36 -5.38
CA GLY A 4 -32.59 61.69 -5.94
C GLY A 4 -31.68 61.72 -7.16
N LYS A 5 -32.24 61.40 -8.34
CA LYS A 5 -31.71 61.80 -9.67
C LYS A 5 -31.67 63.34 -9.78
N ARG A 6 -30.74 63.89 -10.57
CA ARG A 6 -31.07 64.74 -11.74
C ARG A 6 -29.84 65.16 -12.57
N THR A 7 -30.09 65.10 -13.87
CA THR A 7 -29.35 65.52 -15.06
C THR A 7 -29.06 67.03 -15.08
N LEU A 8 -27.97 67.46 -15.73
CA LEU A 8 -27.86 68.81 -16.30
C LEU A 8 -27.20 68.76 -17.69
N VAL A 9 -27.88 69.42 -18.63
CA VAL A 9 -27.48 69.81 -19.98
C VAL A 9 -27.11 71.31 -19.92
N VAL A 10 -26.24 71.81 -20.81
CA VAL A 10 -26.34 73.11 -21.55
C VAL A 10 -25.03 73.50 -22.25
N LEU A 11 -25.17 73.80 -23.57
CA LEU A 11 -24.51 74.75 -24.52
C LEU A 11 -23.08 75.26 -24.24
N GLY A 12 -22.17 75.44 -25.21
CA GLY A 12 -22.29 75.94 -26.60
C GLY A 12 -21.67 77.35 -26.72
N VAL A 13 -20.90 77.65 -27.78
CA VAL A 13 -20.44 78.98 -28.34
C VAL A 13 -19.06 78.78 -29.02
N LEU A 14 -18.66 79.39 -30.14
CA LEU A 14 -19.26 79.99 -31.33
C LEU A 14 -18.08 80.34 -32.29
N LEU A 15 -18.31 80.31 -33.60
CA LEU A 15 -17.40 80.71 -34.69
C LEU A 15 -17.15 82.23 -34.78
N LEU A 16 -16.04 82.63 -35.42
CA LEU A 16 -15.80 83.80 -36.30
C LEU A 16 -14.36 83.65 -36.88
N ALA A 17 -14.01 83.51 -38.18
CA ALA A 17 -14.35 84.21 -39.44
C ALA A 17 -14.13 85.74 -39.34
N ALA A 18 -13.46 86.49 -40.21
CA ALA A 18 -12.74 86.28 -41.47
C ALA A 18 -12.04 87.63 -41.81
N ALA A 19 -11.51 87.74 -43.05
CA ALA A 19 -11.00 88.92 -43.76
C ALA A 19 -9.55 89.31 -43.47
N GLY A 20 -8.67 89.52 -44.45
CA GLY A 20 -8.80 89.62 -45.90
C GLY A 20 -7.78 90.65 -46.39
N LEU A 21 -7.07 90.39 -47.48
CA LEU A 21 -6.88 91.32 -48.60
C LEU A 21 -5.99 90.66 -49.68
N VAL A 22 -6.47 90.75 -50.91
CA VAL A 22 -5.83 90.34 -52.17
C VAL A 22 -5.51 91.61 -52.97
N ALA A 23 -4.35 91.64 -53.65
CA ALA A 23 -4.07 92.24 -54.98
C ALA A 23 -2.58 92.65 -55.04
N THR A 24 -1.68 91.87 -55.67
CA THR A 24 -1.35 91.70 -57.11
C THR A 24 -0.49 92.81 -57.75
N SER A 25 0.37 92.33 -58.68
CA SER A 25 1.24 93.03 -59.64
C SER A 25 2.66 93.37 -59.16
N SER A 26 3.74 93.27 -59.94
CA SER A 26 4.02 92.65 -61.24
C SER A 26 5.56 92.65 -61.50
N ARG A 27 6.02 91.74 -62.37
CA ARG A 27 7.27 91.73 -63.18
C ARG A 27 8.68 91.63 -62.53
N ALA A 28 9.23 90.43 -62.71
CA ALA A 28 10.49 90.08 -63.40
C ALA A 28 11.84 90.71 -62.97
N ALA A 29 12.73 89.86 -62.46
CA ALA A 29 14.17 89.95 -62.69
C ALA A 29 14.78 88.54 -62.83
N HIS A 30 15.42 88.31 -63.97
CA HIS A 30 16.18 87.11 -64.34
C HIS A 30 17.38 86.88 -63.40
N LYS A 31 17.49 85.67 -62.83
CA LYS A 31 18.77 85.04 -62.45
C LYS A 31 18.69 83.56 -62.77
N GLY A 32 19.46 83.10 -63.75
CA GLY A 32 19.53 81.68 -64.08
C GLY A 32 20.42 80.90 -63.10
N LYS A 33 19.93 79.74 -62.64
CA LYS A 33 20.74 78.51 -62.50
C LYS A 33 19.89 77.28 -62.18
N ALA A 34 20.23 76.22 -62.91
CA ALA A 34 19.98 74.79 -62.73
C ALA A 34 18.56 74.24 -62.98
N PRO A 35 18.42 73.14 -63.77
CA PRO A 35 17.16 72.44 -63.94
C PRO A 35 16.74 71.81 -62.62
N GLN A 36 15.50 72.07 -62.19
CA GLN A 36 14.88 71.30 -61.11
C GLN A 36 14.72 69.86 -61.59
N GLN A 37 15.66 69.01 -61.18
CA GLN A 37 15.48 67.57 -61.21
C GLN A 37 14.26 67.23 -60.36
N THR A 38 13.26 66.67 -61.02
CA THR A 38 12.21 65.85 -60.44
C THR A 38 12.83 64.89 -59.42
N ALA A 39 12.54 65.09 -58.13
CA ALA A 39 12.89 64.11 -57.11
C ALA A 39 12.16 62.81 -57.43
N THR A 40 12.92 61.77 -57.78
CA THR A 40 12.44 60.40 -57.86
C THR A 40 11.81 60.03 -56.51
N PRO A 41 10.57 59.51 -56.44
CA PRO A 41 10.01 59.06 -55.18
C PRO A 41 10.92 57.98 -54.59
N THR A 42 11.41 58.22 -53.37
CA THR A 42 12.16 57.23 -52.59
C THR A 42 11.32 55.96 -52.50
N PRO A 43 11.84 54.79 -52.86
CA PRO A 43 11.08 53.55 -52.74
C PRO A 43 10.64 53.37 -51.27
N PRO A 44 9.39 52.94 -51.02
CA PRO A 44 8.90 52.75 -49.66
C PRO A 44 9.82 51.76 -48.93
N GLN A 45 10.43 52.21 -47.84
CA GLN A 45 11.21 51.33 -46.98
C GLN A 45 10.24 50.52 -46.11
N TYR A 46 10.13 49.22 -46.38
CA TYR A 46 9.37 48.28 -45.57
C TYR A 46 10.25 47.80 -44.41
N GLN A 47 9.82 48.00 -43.17
CA GLN A 47 10.47 47.48 -41.98
C GLN A 47 9.77 46.20 -41.50
N PRO A 48 10.52 45.25 -40.93
CA PRO A 48 9.92 44.02 -40.41
C PRO A 48 9.02 44.32 -39.20
N PRO A 49 7.91 43.57 -39.03
CA PRO A 49 7.09 43.68 -37.85
C PRO A 49 7.86 43.22 -36.60
N THR A 50 7.49 43.74 -35.43
CA THR A 50 7.95 43.18 -34.14
C THR A 50 6.91 42.19 -33.64
N ILE A 51 7.36 41.14 -32.95
CA ILE A 51 6.49 40.09 -32.42
C ILE A 51 6.92 39.69 -31.02
N ARG A 52 5.94 39.50 -30.13
CA ARG A 52 6.11 38.90 -28.81
C ARG A 52 5.22 37.67 -28.71
N LEU A 53 5.71 36.67 -28.01
CA LEU A 53 5.01 35.43 -27.73
C LEU A 53 5.03 35.20 -26.23
N ASP A 54 3.85 35.01 -25.66
CA ASP A 54 3.62 34.64 -24.27
C ASP A 54 3.02 33.24 -24.21
N SER A 55 3.38 32.49 -23.17
CA SER A 55 2.95 31.11 -22.93
C SER A 55 2.61 30.98 -21.46
N ASP A 56 1.37 30.60 -21.16
CA ASP A 56 0.86 30.50 -19.79
C ASP A 56 1.55 29.40 -18.96
N ALA A 57 2.14 28.41 -19.64
CA ALA A 57 2.95 27.36 -19.05
C ALA A 57 4.25 27.15 -19.83
N GLN A 58 5.32 26.83 -19.10
CA GLN A 58 6.62 26.42 -19.66
C GLN A 58 6.89 24.92 -19.42
N VAL A 59 6.10 24.29 -18.55
CA VAL A 59 6.22 22.88 -18.19
C VAL A 59 4.83 22.28 -18.10
N VAL A 60 4.60 21.21 -18.86
CA VAL A 60 3.40 20.36 -18.76
C VAL A 60 3.80 19.05 -18.09
N THR A 61 3.02 18.65 -17.09
CA THR A 61 3.26 17.42 -16.35
C THR A 61 2.08 16.46 -16.58
N LEU A 62 2.37 15.31 -17.20
CA LEU A 62 1.39 14.27 -17.50
C LEU A 62 1.41 13.21 -16.39
N CYS A 63 0.28 13.04 -15.69
CA CYS A 63 0.07 11.99 -14.68
C CYS A 63 -1.00 11.01 -15.20
N PRO A 64 -0.63 9.84 -15.73
CA PRO A 64 -1.59 8.85 -16.23
C PRO A 64 -2.58 8.36 -15.16
N ASP A 65 -2.15 8.30 -13.90
CA ASP A 65 -2.90 7.70 -12.79
C ASP A 65 -3.69 8.72 -11.94
N ALA A 66 -3.58 10.00 -12.26
CA ALA A 66 -4.28 11.07 -11.57
C ALA A 66 -5.22 11.77 -12.53
N GLU A 67 -6.46 11.26 -12.63
CA GLU A 67 -7.54 11.80 -13.47
C GLU A 67 -7.82 13.30 -13.25
N SER A 68 -7.26 13.91 -12.19
CA SER A 68 -7.59 15.27 -11.77
C SER A 68 -6.44 16.28 -11.80
N MET A 69 -5.22 15.94 -12.25
CA MET A 69 -4.06 16.86 -12.13
C MET A 69 -3.30 17.18 -13.43
N SER A 70 -3.54 16.49 -14.55
CA SER A 70 -2.92 16.89 -15.81
C SER A 70 -3.79 17.92 -16.53
N ASN A 71 -3.30 19.17 -16.62
CA ASN A 71 -3.75 20.08 -17.67
C ASN A 71 -2.71 20.06 -18.81
N PRO A 72 -2.93 19.27 -19.87
CA PRO A 72 -1.99 19.15 -20.99
C PRO A 72 -2.11 20.32 -21.99
N ARG A 73 -2.97 21.31 -21.73
CA ARG A 73 -3.24 22.42 -22.64
C ARG A 73 -2.49 23.67 -22.21
N VAL A 74 -1.75 24.24 -23.16
CA VAL A 74 -0.98 25.47 -22.98
C VAL A 74 -1.60 26.56 -23.85
N HIS A 75 -1.94 27.70 -23.26
CA HIS A 75 -2.41 28.87 -24.00
C HIS A 75 -1.22 29.70 -24.48
N LEU A 76 -1.15 29.92 -25.78
CA LEU A 76 -0.12 30.72 -26.44
C LEU A 76 -0.74 32.00 -26.97
N LYS A 77 -0.09 33.13 -26.69
CA LYS A 77 -0.54 34.46 -27.13
C LYS A 77 0.56 35.22 -27.85
N ALA A 78 0.31 35.56 -29.10
CA ALA A 78 1.20 36.37 -29.93
C ALA A 78 0.67 37.81 -30.05
N ALA A 79 1.57 38.78 -29.91
CA ALA A 79 1.28 40.20 -30.10
C ALA A 79 2.31 40.80 -31.06
N GLY A 80 1.86 41.21 -32.24
CA GLY A 80 2.68 41.83 -33.27
C GLY A 80 2.37 43.31 -33.49
N LEU A 81 3.37 44.07 -33.94
CA LEU A 81 3.25 45.48 -34.34
C LEU A 81 3.93 45.70 -35.69
N SER A 82 3.19 46.21 -36.68
CA SER A 82 3.74 46.71 -37.96
C SER A 82 4.09 48.19 -37.82
N PRO A 83 5.35 48.59 -38.06
CA PRO A 83 5.76 50.01 -38.08
C PRO A 83 4.95 50.86 -39.06
N GLU A 84 4.47 50.26 -40.16
CA GLU A 84 3.72 50.92 -41.23
C GLU A 84 2.20 50.81 -41.08
N GLY A 85 1.72 50.25 -39.97
CA GLY A 85 0.29 50.03 -39.71
C GLY A 85 -0.37 49.05 -40.69
N LYS A 86 0.39 48.14 -41.30
CA LYS A 86 -0.14 47.11 -42.21
C LYS A 86 -0.78 45.96 -41.42
N PRO A 87 -1.77 45.26 -42.02
CA PRO A 87 -2.36 44.08 -41.39
C PRO A 87 -1.32 42.98 -41.19
N LEU A 88 -1.44 42.26 -40.07
CA LEU A 88 -0.57 41.16 -39.67
C LEU A 88 -1.30 39.83 -39.77
N ARG A 89 -0.64 38.81 -40.34
CA ARG A 89 -1.13 37.43 -40.38
C ARG A 89 -0.21 36.53 -39.57
N TYR A 90 -0.78 35.68 -38.73
CA TYR A 90 -0.06 34.79 -37.82
C TYR A 90 -0.17 33.36 -38.33
N LYS A 91 0.95 32.64 -38.38
CA LYS A 91 1.03 31.23 -38.74
C LYS A 91 1.80 30.48 -37.67
N TRP A 92 1.19 29.44 -37.13
CA TRP A 92 1.76 28.64 -36.05
C TRP A 92 2.28 27.30 -36.54
N VAL A 93 3.41 26.88 -35.97
CA VAL A 93 4.01 25.55 -36.19
C VAL A 93 4.49 25.03 -34.84
N VAL A 94 4.14 23.79 -34.52
CA VAL A 94 4.59 23.08 -33.31
C VAL A 94 5.43 21.87 -33.67
N SER A 95 6.41 21.53 -32.83
CA SER A 95 7.25 20.35 -33.02
C SER A 95 6.58 19.03 -32.58
N GLY A 96 5.39 19.09 -32.00
CA GLY A 96 4.59 17.95 -31.55
C GLY A 96 3.33 18.39 -30.80
N GLY A 97 2.44 17.45 -30.47
CA GLY A 97 1.09 17.76 -29.99
C GLY A 97 0.18 18.30 -31.10
N ARG A 98 -0.92 18.96 -30.70
CA ARG A 98 -1.93 19.49 -31.63
C ARG A 98 -2.35 20.90 -31.20
N LEU A 99 -2.41 21.82 -32.15
CA LEU A 99 -3.03 23.13 -31.93
C LEU A 99 -4.54 23.06 -32.22
N ASP A 100 -5.33 23.85 -31.51
CA ASP A 100 -6.75 24.06 -31.82
C ASP A 100 -6.96 24.91 -33.09
N SER A 101 -6.09 25.89 -33.32
CA SER A 101 -5.95 26.65 -34.56
C SER A 101 -4.47 26.86 -34.94
N TYR A 102 -4.21 26.95 -36.24
CA TYR A 102 -2.87 27.23 -36.80
C TYR A 102 -2.73 28.69 -37.24
N ASP A 103 -3.75 29.51 -37.02
CA ASP A 103 -3.80 30.94 -37.28
C ASP A 103 -4.31 31.73 -36.07
N GLY A 104 -4.23 33.07 -36.15
CA GLY A 104 -4.71 33.97 -35.09
C GLY A 104 -3.66 34.29 -34.01
N THR A 105 -4.06 35.14 -33.07
CA THR A 105 -3.19 35.66 -32.01
C THR A 105 -3.18 34.84 -30.75
N ASP A 106 -4.24 34.06 -30.50
CA ASP A 106 -4.42 33.25 -29.30
C ASP A 106 -4.75 31.83 -29.73
N VAL A 107 -3.92 30.85 -29.36
CA VAL A 107 -4.09 29.43 -29.71
C VAL A 107 -3.88 28.54 -28.48
N VAL A 108 -4.52 27.38 -28.47
CA VAL A 108 -4.37 26.36 -27.43
C VAL A 108 -3.58 25.19 -27.98
N TRP A 109 -2.49 24.88 -27.29
CA TRP A 109 -1.60 23.77 -27.63
C TRP A 109 -1.86 22.57 -26.71
N ASP A 110 -2.41 21.51 -27.28
CA ASP A 110 -2.72 20.25 -26.62
C ASP A 110 -1.54 19.28 -26.72
N LEU A 111 -0.95 18.96 -25.57
CA LEU A 111 0.19 18.05 -25.41
C LEU A 111 -0.21 16.73 -24.72
N SER A 112 -1.49 16.36 -24.74
CA SER A 112 -2.00 15.17 -24.02
C SER A 112 -1.30 13.87 -24.44
N ASP A 113 -1.03 13.74 -25.75
CA ASP A 113 -0.43 12.54 -26.35
C ASP A 113 1.10 12.67 -26.53
N ALA A 114 1.70 13.75 -26.01
CA ALA A 114 3.12 14.01 -26.16
C ALA A 114 3.95 13.13 -25.22
N GLN A 115 5.00 12.48 -25.74
CA GLN A 115 5.99 11.80 -24.91
C GLN A 115 6.86 12.81 -24.15
N PRO A 116 7.48 12.44 -23.01
CA PRO A 116 8.40 13.31 -22.29
C PRO A 116 9.49 13.88 -23.20
N GLY A 117 9.67 15.19 -23.20
CA GLY A 117 10.57 15.88 -24.11
C GLY A 117 10.39 17.40 -24.13
N VAL A 118 11.19 18.07 -24.94
CA VAL A 118 11.09 19.52 -25.14
C VAL A 118 10.42 19.77 -26.49
N TYR A 119 9.32 20.52 -26.46
CA TYR A 119 8.57 20.89 -27.65
C TYR A 119 8.67 22.40 -27.89
N ASN A 120 8.68 22.80 -29.15
CA ASN A 120 8.74 24.20 -29.55
C ASN A 120 7.44 24.59 -30.27
N ALA A 121 6.90 25.75 -29.92
CA ALA A 121 5.86 26.43 -30.70
C ALA A 121 6.47 27.68 -31.32
N THR A 122 6.38 27.80 -32.64
CA THR A 122 6.89 28.93 -33.42
C THR A 122 5.72 29.64 -34.07
N VAL A 123 5.68 30.96 -33.92
CA VAL A 123 4.73 31.82 -34.62
C VAL A 123 5.50 32.71 -35.60
N THR A 124 5.04 32.70 -36.86
CA THR A 124 5.53 33.58 -37.92
C THR A 124 4.46 34.63 -38.20
N VAL A 125 4.85 35.91 -38.17
CA VAL A 125 4.01 37.04 -38.52
C VAL A 125 4.44 37.61 -39.86
N GLU A 126 3.50 37.70 -40.79
CA GLU A 126 3.67 38.29 -42.11
C GLU A 126 2.95 39.65 -42.17
N SER A 127 3.67 40.69 -42.60
CA SER A 127 3.14 42.05 -42.78
C SER A 127 3.02 42.40 -44.27
N GLY A 128 1.86 42.92 -44.69
CA GLY A 128 1.62 43.38 -46.07
C GLY A 128 0.36 42.79 -46.74
N PRO A 129 0.12 43.10 -48.03
CA PRO A 129 -0.99 42.54 -48.80
C PRO A 129 -1.06 41.01 -48.75
N VAL A 130 -2.27 40.45 -48.90
CA VAL A 130 -2.48 39.00 -48.86
C VAL A 130 -1.68 38.29 -49.95
N ASP A 131 -1.65 38.86 -51.15
CA ASP A 131 -1.04 38.23 -52.33
C ASP A 131 0.48 38.43 -52.43
N ASN A 132 1.06 39.32 -51.61
CA ASN A 132 2.50 39.60 -51.61
C ASN A 132 2.94 40.12 -50.22
N PRO A 133 3.24 39.23 -49.25
CA PRO A 133 3.75 39.63 -47.95
C PRO A 133 5.12 40.30 -48.11
N LEU A 134 5.30 41.45 -47.46
CA LEU A 134 6.45 42.32 -47.69
C LEU A 134 7.57 42.06 -46.69
N CYS A 135 7.23 41.72 -45.44
CA CYS A 135 8.18 41.41 -44.39
C CYS A 135 7.65 40.33 -43.44
N THR A 136 8.55 39.52 -42.88
CA THR A 136 8.23 38.46 -41.92
C THR A 136 9.07 38.58 -40.66
N ALA A 137 8.48 38.28 -39.51
CA ALA A 137 9.19 38.07 -38.25
C ALA A 137 8.70 36.79 -37.59
N PHE A 138 9.55 36.12 -36.81
CA PHE A 138 9.15 34.92 -36.08
C PHE A 138 9.70 34.95 -34.66
N THR A 139 9.03 34.23 -33.77
CA THR A 139 9.51 33.95 -32.42
C THR A 139 9.04 32.56 -32.01
N SER A 140 9.70 31.99 -31.01
CA SER A 140 9.41 30.64 -30.53
C SER A 140 9.44 30.57 -29.01
N THR A 141 8.56 29.75 -28.43
CA THR A 141 8.60 29.35 -27.02
C THR A 141 8.86 27.85 -26.92
N LYS A 142 9.33 27.41 -25.76
CA LYS A 142 9.56 25.99 -25.46
C LYS A 142 8.66 25.56 -24.33
N VAL A 143 8.10 24.36 -24.44
CA VAL A 143 7.37 23.70 -23.37
C VAL A 143 8.01 22.35 -23.10
N VAL A 144 8.37 22.10 -21.84
CA VAL A 144 8.90 20.82 -21.40
C VAL A 144 7.73 19.94 -20.97
N VAL A 145 7.55 18.81 -21.65
CA VAL A 145 6.63 17.76 -21.23
C VAL A 145 7.41 16.78 -20.36
N ARG A 146 6.93 16.54 -19.15
CA ARG A 146 7.48 15.54 -18.24
C ARG A 146 6.37 14.66 -17.68
N THR A 147 6.72 13.47 -17.21
CA THR A 147 5.81 12.61 -16.48
C THR A 147 5.99 12.77 -14.97
N CYS A 148 4.96 12.40 -14.23
CA CYS A 148 5.00 12.37 -12.78
C CYS A 148 6.02 11.32 -12.31
N PRO A 149 6.79 11.58 -11.25
CA PRO A 149 7.67 10.57 -10.67
C PRO A 149 6.86 9.31 -10.31
N PRO A 150 7.41 8.10 -10.50
CA PRO A 150 6.70 6.89 -10.11
C PRO A 150 6.33 6.95 -8.62
N PRO A 151 5.15 6.44 -8.21
CA PRO A 151 4.78 6.35 -6.81
C PRO A 151 5.88 5.62 -6.03
N ARG A 152 6.20 6.11 -4.83
CA ARG A 152 7.17 5.43 -3.97
C ARG A 152 6.62 4.05 -3.60
N PRO A 153 7.46 3.00 -3.56
CA PRO A 153 7.01 1.70 -3.09
C PRO A 153 6.59 1.82 -1.62
N VAL A 154 5.50 1.14 -1.25
CA VAL A 154 4.97 1.10 0.12
C VAL A 154 4.66 -0.35 0.45
N CYS A 155 5.07 -0.79 1.63
CA CYS A 155 4.68 -2.10 2.13
C CYS A 155 3.17 -2.18 2.31
N PRO A 156 2.54 -3.32 1.98
CA PRO A 156 1.18 -3.54 2.37
C PRO A 156 1.08 -3.71 3.89
N ASN A 157 -0.13 -3.55 4.42
CA ASN A 157 -0.44 -4.00 5.76
C ASN A 157 -0.61 -5.52 5.73
N VAL A 158 0.29 -6.22 6.41
CA VAL A 158 0.30 -7.68 6.56
C VAL A 158 -0.15 -8.03 7.97
N THR A 159 -1.27 -8.73 8.07
CA THR A 159 -1.76 -9.30 9.34
C THR A 159 -1.68 -10.82 9.29
N ILE A 160 -1.44 -11.46 10.43
CA ILE A 160 -1.42 -12.92 10.52
C ILE A 160 -2.44 -13.36 11.56
N ASN A 161 -3.31 -14.29 11.19
CA ASN A 161 -4.18 -15.01 12.11
C ASN A 161 -3.44 -16.19 12.73
N CYS A 162 -3.35 -16.21 14.06
CA CYS A 162 -2.47 -17.12 14.80
C CYS A 162 -3.25 -17.77 15.95
N PRO A 163 -3.96 -18.87 15.66
CA PRO A 163 -4.72 -19.58 16.67
C PRO A 163 -3.79 -20.33 17.61
N ASP A 164 -4.16 -20.38 18.90
CA ASP A 164 -3.52 -21.28 19.86
C ASP A 164 -3.80 -22.74 19.51
N VAL A 165 -2.83 -23.60 19.80
CA VAL A 165 -2.95 -25.03 19.56
C VAL A 165 -3.88 -25.62 20.61
N GLN A 166 -4.88 -26.40 20.20
CA GLN A 166 -5.86 -26.93 21.16
C GLN A 166 -5.33 -28.16 21.91
N GLN A 167 -4.46 -28.94 21.25
CA GLN A 167 -3.89 -30.17 21.80
C GLN A 167 -2.44 -30.29 21.36
N ALA A 168 -1.54 -30.57 22.31
CA ALA A 168 -0.14 -30.80 21.99
C ALA A 168 0.02 -31.90 20.92
N GLY A 169 0.80 -31.61 19.87
CA GLY A 169 1.00 -32.50 18.73
C GLY A 169 -0.05 -32.38 17.62
N ALA A 170 -1.14 -31.62 17.83
CA ALA A 170 -2.03 -31.25 16.73
C ALA A 170 -1.36 -30.17 15.85
N PRO A 171 -1.45 -30.26 14.51
CA PRO A 171 -0.90 -29.24 13.64
C PRO A 171 -1.67 -27.92 13.81
N VAL A 172 -0.96 -26.80 13.63
CA VAL A 172 -1.52 -25.45 13.67
C VAL A 172 -1.44 -24.80 12.29
N THR A 173 -2.44 -23.99 11.95
CA THR A 173 -2.49 -23.28 10.67
C THR A 173 -2.39 -21.78 10.89
N PHE A 174 -1.44 -21.14 10.22
CA PHE A 174 -1.26 -19.69 10.21
C PHE A 174 -1.71 -19.13 8.85
N THR A 175 -2.44 -18.02 8.88
CA THR A 175 -2.95 -17.38 7.65
C THR A 175 -2.58 -15.90 7.63
N ALA A 176 -1.83 -15.48 6.61
CA ALA A 176 -1.54 -14.09 6.34
C ALA A 176 -2.64 -13.44 5.49
N SER A 177 -2.99 -12.21 5.80
CA SER A 177 -3.87 -11.34 5.01
C SER A 177 -3.13 -10.06 4.65
N ILE A 178 -3.27 -9.62 3.41
CA ILE A 178 -2.59 -8.45 2.86
C ILE A 178 -3.63 -7.41 2.45
N SER A 179 -3.40 -6.15 2.83
CA SER A 179 -4.22 -5.03 2.36
C SER A 179 -3.36 -3.81 2.02
N GLY A 180 -3.70 -3.09 0.95
CA GLY A 180 -2.94 -1.92 0.48
C GLY A 180 -1.59 -2.29 -0.16
N GLY A 181 -0.63 -1.37 -0.04
CA GLY A 181 0.69 -1.48 -0.67
C GLY A 181 0.73 -0.91 -2.09
N THR A 182 1.89 -1.04 -2.76
CA THR A 182 2.07 -0.60 -4.15
C THR A 182 1.09 -1.32 -5.09
N PRO A 183 0.27 -0.58 -5.86
CA PRO A 183 -0.67 -1.18 -6.82
C PRO A 183 0.04 -2.03 -7.88
N GLY A 184 -0.58 -3.14 -8.28
CA GLY A 184 -0.05 -4.04 -9.31
C GLY A 184 1.11 -4.94 -8.88
N ALA A 185 1.60 -4.82 -7.64
CA ALA A 185 2.58 -5.75 -7.09
C ALA A 185 1.97 -7.14 -6.87
N THR A 186 2.71 -8.19 -7.24
CA THR A 186 2.32 -9.59 -6.99
C THR A 186 3.04 -10.08 -5.73
N PRO A 187 2.32 -10.39 -4.64
CA PRO A 187 2.94 -10.79 -3.38
C PRO A 187 3.56 -12.20 -3.49
N VAL A 188 4.74 -12.36 -2.93
CA VAL A 188 5.42 -13.65 -2.77
C VAL A 188 5.67 -13.88 -1.29
N TYR A 189 5.20 -15.00 -0.75
CA TYR A 189 5.25 -15.31 0.68
C TYR A 189 6.46 -16.19 0.99
N ASN A 190 7.21 -15.82 2.03
CA ASN A 190 8.26 -16.64 2.60
C ASN A 190 8.03 -16.77 4.10
N TRP A 191 7.78 -18.01 4.56
CA TRP A 191 7.47 -18.28 5.95
C TRP A 191 8.65 -18.88 6.70
N VAL A 192 8.81 -18.44 7.95
CA VAL A 192 9.75 -19.01 8.92
C VAL A 192 9.02 -19.18 10.25
N VAL A 193 9.29 -20.29 10.95
CA VAL A 193 8.75 -20.59 12.28
C VAL A 193 9.89 -20.74 13.29
N SER A 194 9.70 -20.27 14.53
CA SER A 194 10.72 -20.38 15.58
C SER A 194 10.86 -21.79 16.16
N ALA A 195 9.80 -22.61 16.06
CA ALA A 195 9.74 -23.97 16.54
C ALA A 195 8.73 -24.77 15.70
N GLY A 196 8.93 -26.09 15.64
CA GLY A 196 8.12 -26.99 14.81
C GLY A 196 8.63 -27.09 13.38
N THR A 197 7.83 -27.69 12.50
CA THR A 197 8.18 -27.87 11.08
C THR A 197 7.00 -27.51 10.20
N ILE A 198 7.21 -26.68 9.18
CA ILE A 198 6.20 -26.37 8.18
C ILE A 198 5.97 -27.62 7.34
N ILE A 199 4.78 -28.21 7.43
CA ILE A 199 4.41 -29.43 6.70
C ILE A 199 3.74 -29.15 5.35
N SER A 200 3.16 -27.96 5.17
CA SER A 200 2.54 -27.54 3.91
C SER A 200 2.35 -26.04 3.81
N GLY A 201 2.18 -25.54 2.57
CA GLY A 201 1.74 -24.16 2.31
C GLY A 201 2.84 -23.11 2.16
N GLN A 202 4.12 -23.51 2.18
CA GLN A 202 5.23 -22.60 1.91
C GLN A 202 5.06 -21.92 0.54
N GLY A 203 5.36 -20.62 0.45
CA GLY A 203 5.11 -19.84 -0.77
C GLY A 203 3.67 -19.33 -0.92
N THR A 204 2.76 -19.68 0.00
CA THR A 204 1.32 -19.32 -0.08
C THR A 204 0.91 -18.46 1.12
N PRO A 205 -0.28 -17.82 1.13
CA PRO A 205 -0.74 -17.04 2.29
C PRO A 205 -1.07 -17.89 3.51
N THR A 206 -1.08 -19.22 3.42
CA THR A 206 -1.43 -20.09 4.54
C THR A 206 -0.40 -21.22 4.68
N ILE A 207 0.11 -21.42 5.90
CA ILE A 207 0.99 -22.55 6.22
C ILE A 207 0.39 -23.42 7.31
N THR A 208 0.75 -24.69 7.29
CA THR A 208 0.45 -25.64 8.38
C THR A 208 1.76 -26.10 8.99
N VAL A 209 1.81 -26.13 10.32
CA VAL A 209 3.01 -26.40 11.11
C VAL A 209 2.73 -27.56 12.05
N ASP A 210 3.61 -28.56 12.03
CA ASP A 210 3.63 -29.64 13.02
C ASP A 210 4.17 -29.13 14.36
N THR A 211 3.48 -29.48 15.43
CA THR A 211 3.75 -29.04 16.81
C THR A 211 4.14 -30.20 17.74
N ALA A 212 4.43 -31.38 17.17
CA ALA A 212 4.91 -32.53 17.93
C ALA A 212 6.13 -32.17 18.80
N GLY A 213 6.05 -32.51 20.10
CA GLY A 213 7.13 -32.24 21.06
C GLY A 213 7.22 -30.80 21.59
N LEU A 214 6.30 -29.91 21.20
CA LEU A 214 6.32 -28.49 21.60
C LEU A 214 5.35 -28.16 22.74
N ALA A 215 4.87 -29.16 23.48
CA ALA A 215 3.91 -28.94 24.55
C ALA A 215 4.45 -27.95 25.60
N GLY A 216 3.66 -26.92 25.93
CA GLY A 216 4.05 -25.85 26.85
C GLY A 216 5.00 -24.80 26.27
N GLN A 217 5.32 -24.85 24.98
CA GLN A 217 6.14 -23.86 24.28
C GLN A 217 5.28 -22.92 23.43
N ALA A 218 5.87 -21.83 22.96
CA ALA A 218 5.24 -20.91 22.02
C ALA A 218 5.94 -20.98 20.66
N ILE A 219 5.15 -20.84 19.60
CA ILE A 219 5.59 -20.86 18.20
C ILE A 219 5.41 -19.46 17.65
N THR A 220 6.49 -18.84 17.20
CA THR A 220 6.45 -17.56 16.49
C THR A 220 6.48 -17.85 14.99
N ALA A 221 5.44 -17.44 14.27
CA ALA A 221 5.40 -17.49 12.81
C ALA A 221 5.74 -16.10 12.26
N THR A 222 6.71 -16.05 11.35
CA THR A 222 7.13 -14.84 10.63
C THR A 222 6.86 -15.04 9.15
N VAL A 223 6.22 -14.06 8.52
CA VAL A 223 6.03 -14.02 7.07
C VAL A 223 6.75 -12.80 6.51
N GLU A 224 7.56 -13.04 5.49
CA GLU A 224 8.14 -12.02 4.65
C GLU A 224 7.37 -12.00 3.32
N VAL A 225 6.92 -10.81 2.92
CA VAL A 225 6.16 -10.57 1.70
C VAL A 225 7.04 -9.79 0.74
N ALA A 226 7.59 -10.50 -0.25
CA ALA A 226 8.31 -9.90 -1.36
C ALA A 226 7.34 -9.41 -2.46
N GLY A 227 7.88 -8.72 -3.47
CA GLY A 227 7.11 -8.16 -4.59
C GLY A 227 6.90 -6.63 -4.53
N TYR A 228 7.24 -6.01 -3.39
CA TYR A 228 7.09 -4.56 -3.17
C TYR A 228 8.42 -3.79 -3.22
N ASN A 229 9.53 -4.42 -3.62
CA ASN A 229 10.91 -3.87 -3.56
C ASN A 229 11.27 -3.32 -2.16
N LEU A 230 10.67 -3.90 -1.13
CA LEU A 230 10.82 -3.57 0.28
C LEU A 230 10.75 -4.86 1.10
N GLU A 231 11.37 -4.86 2.28
CA GLU A 231 11.29 -5.97 3.23
C GLU A 231 10.03 -5.84 4.10
N CYS A 232 8.91 -6.31 3.57
CA CYS A 232 7.63 -6.25 4.27
C CYS A 232 7.45 -7.50 5.12
N ARG A 233 7.53 -7.36 6.44
CA ARG A 233 7.43 -8.50 7.37
C ARG A 233 6.31 -8.32 8.39
N ALA A 234 5.69 -9.43 8.74
CA ALA A 234 4.82 -9.52 9.91
C ALA A 234 5.18 -10.77 10.71
N GLN A 235 4.85 -10.74 12.00
CA GLN A 235 5.03 -11.88 12.88
C GLN A 235 3.86 -11.99 13.84
N CYS A 236 3.64 -13.19 14.33
CA CYS A 236 2.69 -13.47 15.40
C CYS A 236 3.17 -14.67 16.21
N GLN A 237 2.47 -14.93 17.31
CA GLN A 237 2.78 -16.03 18.20
C GLN A 237 1.51 -16.85 18.47
N ALA A 238 1.67 -18.17 18.51
CA ALA A 238 0.69 -19.12 19.00
C ALA A 238 1.28 -19.90 20.17
N SER A 239 0.47 -20.21 21.18
CA SER A 239 0.89 -21.03 22.31
C SER A 239 0.45 -22.48 22.13
N VAL A 240 1.31 -23.40 22.57
CA VAL A 240 0.97 -24.82 22.69
C VAL A 240 0.67 -25.11 24.16
N PRO A 241 -0.49 -25.69 24.49
CA PRO A 241 -0.87 -25.92 25.87
C PRO A 241 0.16 -26.83 26.54
N ALA A 242 0.49 -26.49 27.79
CA ALA A 242 1.30 -27.35 28.62
C ALA A 242 0.56 -28.68 28.84
N PRO A 243 1.26 -29.82 28.89
CA PRO A 243 0.63 -31.06 29.28
C PRO A 243 0.05 -30.92 30.70
N PRO A 244 -1.12 -31.50 30.97
CA PRO A 244 -1.63 -31.56 32.33
C PRO A 244 -0.69 -32.37 33.22
N ASN A 245 -0.64 -32.05 34.51
CA ASN A 245 0.14 -32.82 35.48
C ASN A 245 -0.63 -34.08 35.91
N PRO A 246 0.05 -35.21 36.15
CA PRO A 246 -0.57 -36.36 36.77
C PRO A 246 -0.92 -36.03 38.23
N THR A 247 -2.06 -36.53 38.69
CA THR A 247 -2.53 -36.31 40.07
C THR A 247 -2.38 -37.60 40.86
N LYS A 248 -1.72 -37.53 42.02
CA LYS A 248 -1.74 -38.60 42.99
C LYS A 248 -3.10 -38.59 43.68
N PHE A 249 -3.99 -39.46 43.22
CA PHE A 249 -5.33 -39.56 43.75
C PHE A 249 -5.30 -40.06 45.20
N ASP A 250 -4.48 -41.07 45.45
CA ASP A 250 -4.42 -41.69 46.77
C ASP A 250 -3.10 -42.45 47.04
N GLU A 251 -2.81 -42.71 48.31
CA GLU A 251 -1.84 -43.70 48.78
C GLU A 251 -2.45 -44.57 49.88
N VAL A 252 -2.62 -45.85 49.57
CA VAL A 252 -3.20 -46.85 50.47
C VAL A 252 -2.08 -47.61 51.18
N GLY A 253 -2.01 -47.50 52.50
CA GLY A 253 -1.04 -48.22 53.34
C GLY A 253 -1.37 -49.71 53.53
N GLU A 254 -0.80 -50.32 54.57
CA GLU A 254 -1.13 -51.69 54.99
C GLU A 254 -2.46 -51.73 55.78
N VAL A 255 -3.59 -51.60 55.08
CA VAL A 255 -4.94 -51.57 55.65
C VAL A 255 -5.69 -52.90 55.48
N SER A 256 -6.89 -53.02 56.06
CA SER A 256 -7.75 -54.19 55.86
C SER A 256 -8.17 -54.32 54.39
N ARG A 257 -8.50 -55.54 53.95
CA ARG A 257 -8.89 -55.78 52.55
C ARG A 257 -10.16 -55.05 52.14
N ASP A 258 -11.08 -54.85 53.06
CA ASP A 258 -12.35 -54.18 52.77
C ASP A 258 -12.14 -52.67 52.67
N ASP A 259 -11.27 -52.08 53.50
CA ASP A 259 -10.86 -50.68 53.36
C ASP A 259 -10.10 -50.45 52.04
N GLU A 260 -9.17 -51.35 51.68
CA GLU A 260 -8.41 -51.27 50.43
C GLU A 260 -9.35 -51.29 49.20
N LYS A 261 -10.33 -52.21 49.18
CA LYS A 261 -11.35 -52.27 48.12
C LYS A 261 -12.19 -50.99 48.03
N ALA A 262 -12.62 -50.44 49.17
CA ALA A 262 -13.39 -49.20 49.19
C ALA A 262 -12.60 -48.02 48.56
N ARG A 263 -11.29 -47.95 48.78
CA ARG A 263 -10.43 -46.93 48.13
C ARG A 263 -10.32 -47.15 46.63
N PHE A 264 -10.24 -48.41 46.19
CA PHE A 264 -10.24 -48.76 44.77
C PHE A 264 -11.58 -48.47 44.09
N ASP A 265 -12.72 -48.60 44.80
CA ASP A 265 -14.03 -48.20 44.29
C ASP A 265 -14.06 -46.71 43.95
N ILE A 266 -13.57 -45.86 44.85
CA ILE A 266 -13.52 -44.40 44.63
C ILE A 266 -12.55 -44.07 43.48
N PHE A 267 -11.39 -44.72 43.41
CA PHE A 267 -10.46 -44.52 42.30
C PHE A 267 -11.05 -44.95 40.94
N ALA A 268 -11.82 -46.05 40.91
CA ALA A 268 -12.51 -46.48 39.70
C ALA A 268 -13.61 -45.48 39.27
N ILE A 269 -14.33 -44.87 40.21
CA ILE A 269 -15.29 -43.79 39.93
C ILE A 269 -14.58 -42.59 39.30
N GLU A 270 -13.42 -42.19 39.83
CA GLU A 270 -12.64 -41.09 39.27
C GLU A 270 -12.18 -41.38 37.83
N LEU A 271 -11.75 -42.61 37.54
CA LEU A 271 -11.41 -43.04 36.19
C LEU A 271 -12.61 -43.09 35.23
N GLN A 272 -13.82 -43.36 35.74
CA GLN A 272 -15.05 -43.29 34.94
C GLN A 272 -15.40 -41.84 34.59
N ASN A 273 -15.24 -40.92 35.54
CA ASN A 273 -15.46 -39.49 35.33
C ASN A 273 -14.39 -38.85 34.40
N SER A 274 -13.24 -39.51 34.23
CA SER A 274 -12.13 -39.05 33.40
C SER A 274 -11.84 -40.03 32.24
N PRO A 275 -12.69 -40.11 31.19
CA PRO A 275 -12.64 -41.17 30.17
C PRO A 275 -11.34 -41.22 29.35
N GLY A 276 -10.62 -40.10 29.22
CA GLY A 276 -9.32 -40.02 28.52
C GLY A 276 -8.09 -40.24 29.41
N ALA A 277 -8.27 -40.42 30.73
CA ALA A 277 -7.16 -40.63 31.65
C ALA A 277 -6.77 -42.12 31.78
N GLN A 278 -5.51 -42.38 32.10
CA GLN A 278 -5.04 -43.70 32.55
C GLN A 278 -4.92 -43.73 34.07
N GLY A 279 -5.18 -44.89 34.66
CA GLY A 279 -4.93 -45.18 36.06
C GLY A 279 -3.57 -45.85 36.23
N TYR A 280 -2.64 -45.18 36.89
CA TYR A 280 -1.34 -45.76 37.25
C TYR A 280 -1.39 -46.26 38.70
N ILE A 281 -1.01 -47.52 38.89
CA ILE A 281 -0.98 -48.18 40.20
C ILE A 281 0.46 -48.56 40.50
N ILE A 282 1.05 -47.92 41.49
CA ILE A 282 2.43 -48.17 41.91
C ILE A 282 2.42 -48.87 43.25
N GLY A 283 2.86 -50.13 43.29
CA GLY A 283 2.89 -50.92 44.52
C GLY A 283 4.28 -50.94 45.13
N TYR A 284 4.38 -50.60 46.41
CA TYR A 284 5.61 -50.67 47.20
C TYR A 284 5.53 -51.81 48.23
N GLY A 285 6.56 -52.66 48.27
CA GLY A 285 6.65 -53.79 49.19
C GLY A 285 7.12 -53.36 50.58
N GLY A 286 6.42 -53.79 51.63
CA GLY A 286 6.82 -53.55 53.02
C GLY A 286 7.63 -54.69 53.61
N GLY A 287 8.16 -54.51 54.84
CA GLY A 287 8.78 -55.60 55.60
C GLY A 287 7.81 -56.71 56.02
N ASN A 288 6.51 -56.41 56.04
CA ASN A 288 5.47 -57.35 56.40
C ASN A 288 5.10 -58.27 55.22
N LYS A 289 5.63 -59.51 55.24
CA LYS A 289 5.42 -60.50 54.18
C LYS A 289 3.95 -60.89 53.95
N ARG A 290 3.04 -60.60 54.89
CA ARG A 290 1.60 -60.88 54.76
C ARG A 290 0.97 -60.16 53.57
N TYR A 291 1.47 -58.98 53.21
CA TYR A 291 0.90 -58.16 52.14
C TYR A 291 1.47 -58.48 50.75
N GLY A 292 2.49 -59.35 50.67
CA GLY A 292 3.17 -59.72 49.43
C GLY A 292 4.13 -58.63 48.93
N THR A 293 4.65 -58.81 47.71
CA THR A 293 5.52 -57.82 47.07
C THR A 293 4.73 -56.60 46.59
N GLY A 294 5.42 -55.48 46.35
CA GLY A 294 4.81 -54.27 45.78
C GLY A 294 4.03 -54.56 44.49
N LEU A 295 4.67 -55.25 43.54
CA LEU A 295 4.02 -55.69 42.30
C LEU A 295 2.76 -56.53 42.54
N GLN A 296 2.79 -57.51 43.46
CA GLN A 296 1.63 -58.33 43.79
C GLN A 296 0.48 -57.50 44.38
N ARG A 297 0.77 -56.45 45.16
CA ARG A 297 -0.25 -55.52 45.66
C ARG A 297 -0.90 -54.75 44.51
N ALA A 298 -0.09 -54.17 43.63
CA ALA A 298 -0.58 -53.39 42.51
C ALA A 298 -1.38 -54.22 41.49
N GLN A 299 -0.96 -55.46 41.23
CA GLN A 299 -1.71 -56.39 40.37
C GLN A 299 -3.09 -56.71 40.93
N ARG A 300 -3.21 -56.99 42.25
CA ARG A 300 -4.52 -57.23 42.86
C ARG A 300 -5.44 -56.01 42.78
N ALA A 301 -4.88 -54.81 42.93
CA ALA A 301 -5.64 -53.57 42.77
C ALA A 301 -6.15 -53.44 41.33
N ARG A 302 -5.28 -53.65 40.32
CA ARG A 302 -5.68 -53.70 38.90
C ARG A 302 -6.79 -54.72 38.68
N ASP A 303 -6.62 -55.95 39.15
CA ASP A 303 -7.59 -57.02 38.91
C ASP A 303 -8.94 -56.67 39.50
N TYR A 304 -8.99 -56.09 40.71
CA TYR A 304 -10.23 -55.60 41.30
C TYR A 304 -10.87 -54.48 40.46
N ILE A 305 -10.11 -53.46 40.07
CA ILE A 305 -10.60 -52.32 39.28
C ILE A 305 -11.11 -52.77 37.89
N VAL A 306 -10.40 -53.70 37.24
CA VAL A 306 -10.78 -54.19 35.91
C VAL A 306 -11.96 -55.16 36.00
N THR A 307 -11.88 -56.18 36.85
CA THR A 307 -12.88 -57.26 36.88
C THR A 307 -14.15 -56.88 37.64
N THR A 308 -14.02 -56.15 38.75
CA THR A 308 -15.15 -55.83 39.63
C THR A 308 -15.77 -54.48 39.27
N ARG A 309 -14.95 -53.49 38.88
CA ARG A 309 -15.42 -52.13 38.52
C ARG A 309 -15.55 -51.89 37.02
N GLY A 310 -15.12 -52.82 36.19
CA GLY A 310 -15.32 -52.79 34.74
C GLY A 310 -14.52 -51.71 34.01
N ILE A 311 -13.42 -51.22 34.60
CA ILE A 311 -12.52 -50.31 33.88
C ILE A 311 -11.74 -51.11 32.84
N ASP A 312 -11.65 -50.58 31.62
CA ASP A 312 -10.89 -51.20 30.54
C ASP A 312 -9.44 -51.45 30.98
N ALA A 313 -8.96 -52.68 30.80
CA ALA A 313 -7.62 -53.09 31.20
C ALA A 313 -6.50 -52.28 30.54
N SER A 314 -6.72 -51.75 29.32
CA SER A 314 -5.78 -50.89 28.60
C SER A 314 -5.61 -49.51 29.24
N ARG A 315 -6.56 -49.11 30.11
CA ARG A 315 -6.48 -47.85 30.88
C ARG A 315 -5.71 -47.99 32.19
N ILE A 316 -5.32 -49.20 32.60
CA ILE A 316 -4.64 -49.43 33.87
C ILE A 316 -3.19 -49.88 33.64
N VAL A 317 -2.25 -49.12 34.20
CA VAL A 317 -0.82 -49.42 34.17
C VAL A 317 -0.34 -49.77 35.58
N VAL A 318 0.37 -50.88 35.72
CA VAL A 318 0.91 -51.35 36.99
C VAL A 318 2.43 -51.21 36.99
N LEU A 319 2.97 -50.59 38.03
CA LEU A 319 4.41 -50.42 38.25
C LEU A 319 4.81 -51.01 39.60
N ASP A 320 5.98 -51.65 39.66
CA ASP A 320 6.62 -52.02 40.92
C ASP A 320 7.44 -50.83 41.43
N GLY A 321 7.09 -50.32 42.60
CA GLY A 321 7.82 -49.25 43.26
C GLY A 321 8.99 -49.72 44.12
N GLY A 322 9.19 -51.03 44.24
CA GLY A 322 10.27 -51.60 45.02
C GLY A 322 10.00 -51.56 46.54
N PRO A 323 11.03 -51.79 47.36
CA PRO A 323 10.87 -51.94 48.79
C PRO A 323 10.74 -50.60 49.52
N ARG A 324 9.94 -50.58 50.58
CA ARG A 324 9.81 -49.50 51.56
C ARG A 324 9.75 -50.08 52.99
N THR A 325 9.92 -49.21 53.98
CA THR A 325 9.78 -49.57 55.40
C THR A 325 8.40 -50.15 55.70
N THR A 326 7.35 -49.43 55.27
CA THR A 326 5.95 -49.86 55.29
C THR A 326 5.44 -49.92 53.86
N GLY A 327 4.78 -51.01 53.49
CA GLY A 327 4.27 -51.15 52.13
C GLY A 327 3.12 -50.18 51.86
N SER A 328 3.01 -49.70 50.62
CA SER A 328 1.86 -48.90 50.18
C SER A 328 1.50 -49.14 48.72
N THR A 329 0.31 -48.72 48.31
CA THR A 329 -0.13 -48.70 46.91
C THR A 329 -0.50 -47.26 46.57
N GLN A 330 0.21 -46.64 45.64
CA GLN A 330 -0.15 -45.32 45.13
C GLN A 330 -1.08 -45.45 43.93
N LEU A 331 -2.12 -44.63 43.92
CA LEU A 331 -3.10 -44.55 42.85
C LEU A 331 -2.97 -43.17 42.20
N TRP A 332 -2.69 -43.15 40.91
CA TRP A 332 -2.47 -41.94 40.13
C TRP A 332 -3.47 -41.86 38.97
N ILE A 333 -4.03 -40.68 38.78
CA ILE A 333 -4.81 -40.33 37.59
C ILE A 333 -3.89 -39.56 36.65
N VAL A 334 -3.69 -40.10 35.45
CA VAL A 334 -2.78 -39.55 34.44
C VAL A 334 -3.62 -39.14 33.22
N PRO A 335 -3.94 -37.84 33.07
CA PRO A 335 -4.68 -37.38 31.90
C PRO A 335 -3.91 -37.61 30.59
N ALA A 336 -4.61 -37.60 29.46
CA ALA A 336 -3.97 -37.72 28.15
C ALA A 336 -2.89 -36.65 27.95
N GLY A 337 -1.71 -37.05 27.48
CA GLY A 337 -0.56 -36.17 27.26
C GLY A 337 0.26 -35.85 28.52
N ALA A 338 -0.23 -36.16 29.72
CA ALA A 338 0.55 -35.98 30.95
C ALA A 338 1.79 -36.89 30.98
N THR A 339 2.87 -36.42 31.61
CA THR A 339 4.04 -37.28 31.87
C THR A 339 3.69 -38.29 32.96
N PRO A 340 3.83 -39.61 32.74
CA PRO A 340 3.49 -40.61 33.75
C PRO A 340 4.33 -40.50 35.03
N PRO A 341 3.77 -40.86 36.21
CA PRO A 341 4.52 -40.91 37.45
C PRO A 341 5.61 -41.98 37.37
N ARG A 342 6.73 -41.74 38.05
CA ARG A 342 7.84 -42.70 38.19
C ARG A 342 7.97 -43.13 39.65
N PRO A 343 8.22 -44.43 39.92
CA PRO A 343 8.31 -44.93 41.29
C PRO A 343 9.52 -44.46 42.08
#